data_AF-A0AAD8FAG1-F1
#
_entry.id   AF-A0AAD8FAG1-F1
#
_cell.length_a   1.000
_cell.length_b   1.000
_cell.length_c   1.000
_cell.angle_alpha   90.00
_cell.angle_beta   90.00
_cell.angle_gamma   90.00
#
_symmetry.space_group_name_H-M   'P 1'
#
loop_
_entity.id
_entity.type
_entity.pdbx_description
1 polymer ?
#
loop_
_entity_poly.entity_id
_entity_poly.type
_entity_poly.pdbx_seq_one_letter_code
_entity_poly.pdbx_strand_id
1 'polypeptide(L)'
;MFVAPSAVYFTTCPGVPNLECLTSDAELEELSKKILINSEGLRLQVVEKDGHYFTLNNTRLQVCQWLETRGQCNTVRIETVSLNSVPDGIKRMMVVPPPVVYPQ
;
A
#
# COMPACT_ATOMS: atom_id res chain seq x y z
N MET A 1 15.57 0.71 -1.30
CA MET A 1 14.93 -0.24 -2.23
C MET A 1 13.76 0.44 -2.90
N PHE A 2 13.42 0.07 -4.14
CA PHE A 2 12.29 0.62 -4.89
C PHE A 2 11.42 -0.52 -5.42
N VAL A 3 10.10 -0.32 -5.40
CA VAL A 3 9.11 -1.28 -5.93
C VAL A 3 7.99 -0.53 -6.64
N ALA A 4 7.26 -1.23 -7.52
CA ALA A 4 6.02 -0.70 -8.07
C ALA A 4 4.97 -0.58 -6.96
N PRO A 5 4.18 0.51 -6.88
CA PRO A 5 3.09 0.63 -5.91
C PRO A 5 2.10 -0.54 -5.97
N SER A 6 1.80 -1.02 -7.17
CA SER A 6 0.99 -2.21 -7.43
C SER A 6 1.53 -3.53 -6.84
N ALA A 7 2.83 -3.60 -6.53
CA ALA A 7 3.47 -4.77 -5.91
C ALA A 7 3.38 -4.79 -4.37
N VAL A 8 2.77 -3.77 -3.75
CA VAL A 8 2.60 -3.66 -2.30
C VAL A 8 1.15 -3.91 -1.93
N TYR A 9 0.93 -4.76 -0.92
CA TYR A 9 -0.39 -5.08 -0.39
C TYR A 9 -0.82 -4.11 0.70
N PHE A 10 -2.13 -3.90 0.79
CA PHE A 10 -2.75 -3.22 1.92
C PHE A 10 -2.70 -4.10 3.18
N THR A 11 -2.58 -3.49 4.35
CA THR A 11 -2.92 -4.17 5.62
C THR A 11 -4.42 -4.08 5.83
N THR A 12 -5.12 -5.21 5.81
CA THR A 12 -6.59 -5.25 5.85
C THR A 12 -7.11 -5.69 7.22
N CYS A 13 -8.12 -4.98 7.73
CA CYS A 13 -8.80 -5.42 8.95
C CYS A 13 -9.54 -6.75 8.67
N PRO A 14 -9.42 -7.78 9.54
CA PRO A 14 -10.11 -9.05 9.34
C PRO A 14 -11.61 -8.79 9.48
N GLY A 15 -12.41 -9.19 8.48
CA GLY A 15 -13.87 -9.05 8.51
C GLY A 15 -14.43 -7.82 7.78
N VAL A 16 -13.59 -7.02 7.12
CA VAL A 16 -14.04 -5.96 6.19
C VAL A 16 -13.68 -6.38 4.77
N PRO A 17 -14.59 -7.04 4.02
CA PRO A 17 -14.34 -7.39 2.64
C PRO A 17 -14.34 -6.09 1.83
N ASN A 18 -13.20 -5.81 1.19
CA ASN A 18 -12.89 -4.56 0.51
C ASN A 18 -12.71 -3.39 1.48
N LEU A 19 -11.44 -3.02 1.71
CA LEU A 19 -11.14 -1.64 2.04
C LEU A 19 -11.64 -0.85 0.82
N GLU A 20 -12.84 -0.30 0.94
CA GLU A 20 -13.45 0.53 -0.10
C GLU A 20 -12.42 1.56 -0.57
N CYS A 21 -12.54 1.97 -1.82
CA CYS A 21 -11.81 3.12 -2.35
C CYS A 21 -12.21 4.34 -1.51
N LEU A 22 -11.53 4.56 -0.38
CA LEU A 22 -11.99 5.46 0.69
C LEU A 22 -11.85 6.94 0.34
N THR A 23 -11.53 7.27 -0.92
CA THR A 23 -11.31 8.64 -1.36
C THR A 23 -11.77 8.80 -2.80
N SER A 24 -12.52 9.87 -3.05
CA SER A 24 -12.83 10.33 -4.41
C SER A 24 -11.56 10.73 -5.15
N ASP A 25 -11.60 10.73 -6.49
CA ASP A 25 -10.47 11.15 -7.33
C ASP A 25 -9.97 12.57 -6.98
N ALA A 26 -10.87 13.46 -6.57
CA ALA A 26 -10.53 14.82 -6.14
C ALA A 26 -9.72 14.83 -4.83
N GLU A 27 -10.08 13.97 -3.86
CA GLU A 27 -9.34 13.83 -2.61
C GLU A 27 -7.98 13.18 -2.82
N LEU A 28 -7.89 12.18 -3.70
CA LEU A 28 -6.61 11.57 -4.09
C LEU A 28 -5.68 12.59 -4.77
N GLU A 29 -6.23 13.44 -5.62
CA GLU A 29 -5.47 14.53 -6.24
C GLU A 29 -4.93 15.51 -5.19
N GLU A 30 -5.75 15.94 -4.23
CA GLU A 30 -5.32 16.85 -3.17
C GLU A 30 -4.25 16.21 -2.27
N LEU A 31 -4.44 14.95 -1.88
CA LEU A 31 -3.48 14.20 -1.08
C LEU A 31 -2.16 13.98 -1.84
N SER A 32 -2.22 13.74 -3.15
CA SER A 32 -1.02 13.60 -3.97
C SER A 32 -0.18 14.87 -3.96
N LYS A 33 -0.80 16.04 -4.07
CA LYS A 33 -0.12 17.34 -3.98
C LYS A 33 0.59 17.48 -2.64
N LYS A 34 -0.08 17.15 -1.52
CA LYS A 34 0.52 17.19 -0.18
C LYS A 34 1.71 16.24 -0.05
N ILE A 35 1.62 15.02 -0.58
CA ILE A 35 2.70 14.03 -0.52
C ILE A 35 3.90 14.45 -1.37
N LEU A 36 3.67 15.01 -2.56
CA LEU A 36 4.72 15.48 -3.46
C LEU A 36 5.44 16.74 -2.94
N ILE A 37 4.73 17.61 -2.20
CA ILE A 37 5.32 18.81 -1.57
C ILE A 37 6.16 18.44 -0.34
N ASN A 38 5.80 17.38 0.38
CA ASN A 38 6.58 16.93 1.53
C ASN A 38 7.96 16.40 1.10
N SER A 39 9.00 16.83 1.81
CA SER A 39 10.41 16.49 1.53
C SER A 39 10.72 14.99 1.61
N GLU A 40 9.81 14.19 2.18
CA GLU A 40 9.93 12.73 2.22
C GLU A 40 9.71 12.05 0.86
N GLY A 41 9.11 12.76 -0.11
CA GLY A 41 8.83 12.24 -1.45
C GLY A 41 7.89 11.02 -1.45
N LEU A 42 7.92 10.23 -2.52
CA LEU A 42 7.11 9.00 -2.63
C LEU A 42 7.79 7.82 -1.92
N ARG A 43 7.80 7.88 -0.58
CA ARG A 43 8.28 6.84 0.32
C ARG A 43 7.14 6.06 0.95
N LEU A 44 7.27 4.74 1.09
CA LEU A 44 6.35 3.88 1.84
C LEU A 44 7.11 3.13 2.93
N GLN A 45 6.49 3.00 4.10
CA GLN A 45 6.93 2.07 5.12
C GLN A 45 6.19 0.74 4.92
N VAL A 46 6.95 -0.32 4.74
CA VAL A 46 6.43 -1.65 4.43
C VAL A 46 6.98 -2.68 5.39
N VAL A 47 6.29 -3.80 5.50
CA VAL A 47 6.75 -4.98 6.21
C VAL A 47 6.80 -6.13 5.23
N GLU A 48 7.92 -6.85 5.21
CA GLU A 48 8.04 -8.08 4.44
C GLU A 48 7.52 -9.24 5.28
N LYS A 49 6.55 -9.98 4.73
CA LYS A 49 5.98 -11.18 5.35
C LYS A 49 5.68 -12.19 4.26
N ASP A 50 6.17 -13.42 4.42
CA ASP A 50 5.96 -14.53 3.47
C ASP A 50 6.33 -14.15 2.01
N GLY A 51 7.39 -13.35 1.82
CA GLY A 51 7.86 -12.88 0.51
C GLY A 51 7.04 -11.75 -0.12
N HIS A 52 6.07 -11.18 0.60
CA HIS A 52 5.21 -10.09 0.13
C HIS A 52 5.42 -8.82 0.97
N TYR A 53 5.26 -7.65 0.34
CA TYR A 53 5.34 -6.36 1.02
C TYR A 53 3.95 -5.87 1.41
N PHE A 54 3.78 -5.50 2.68
CA PHE A 54 2.55 -4.92 3.21
C PHE A 54 2.82 -3.49 3.67
N THR A 55 2.02 -2.51 3.22
CA THR A 55 2.14 -1.13 3.68
C THR A 55 1.69 -0.99 5.13
N LEU A 56 2.36 -0.13 5.90
CA LEU A 56 1.86 0.32 7.22
C LEU A 56 0.99 1.59 7.09
N ASN A 57 0.84 2.13 5.88
CA ASN A 57 0.02 3.29 5.58
C ASN A 57 -0.77 3.04 4.28
N ASN A 58 -2.01 2.56 4.45
CA ASN A 58 -2.92 2.25 3.34
C ASN A 58 -3.23 3.48 2.49
N THR A 59 -3.52 4.63 3.11
CA THR A 59 -3.84 5.88 2.37
C THR A 59 -2.69 6.31 1.47
N ARG A 60 -1.45 6.25 1.97
CA ARG A 60 -0.28 6.62 1.17
C ARG A 60 -0.05 5.66 0.01
N LEU A 61 -0.24 4.36 0.24
CA LEU A 61 -0.18 3.36 -0.84
C LEU A 61 -1.26 3.63 -1.90
N GLN A 62 -2.49 3.93 -1.49
CA GLN A 62 -3.60 4.24 -2.40
C GLN A 62 -3.28 5.43 -3.30
N VAL A 63 -2.72 6.50 -2.75
CA VAL A 63 -2.26 7.65 -3.55
C VAL A 63 -1.14 7.26 -4.50
N CYS A 64 -0.16 6.45 -4.05
CA CYS A 64 0.93 5.99 -4.91
C CYS A 64 0.42 5.14 -6.08
N GLN A 65 -0.53 4.23 -5.83
CA GLN A 65 -1.18 3.42 -6.86
C GLN A 65 -2.01 4.28 -7.82
N TRP A 66 -2.72 5.30 -7.32
CA TRP A 66 -3.45 6.24 -8.17
C TRP A 66 -2.51 7.09 -9.06
N LEU A 67 -1.33 7.46 -8.56
CA LEU A 67 -0.30 8.12 -9.38
C LEU A 67 0.30 7.15 -10.41
N GLU A 68 0.42 5.86 -10.09
CA GLU A 68 0.89 4.81 -11.01
C GLU A 68 -0.07 4.62 -12.17
N THR A 69 -1.39 4.55 -11.93
CA THR A 69 -2.39 4.41 -13.02
C THR A 69 -2.41 5.61 -13.97
N ARG A 70 -1.91 6.77 -13.53
CA ARG A 70 -1.78 7.99 -14.32
C ARG A 70 -0.39 8.17 -14.95
N GLY A 71 0.52 7.21 -14.76
CA GLY A 71 1.89 7.26 -15.29
C GLY A 71 2.80 8.29 -14.61
N GLN A 72 2.41 8.81 -13.45
CA GLN A 72 3.16 9.83 -12.70
C GLN A 72 4.11 9.21 -11.66
N CYS A 73 3.93 7.92 -11.32
CA CYS A 73 4.76 7.20 -10.37
C CYS A 73 4.89 5.73 -10.78
N ASN A 74 6.03 5.35 -11.38
CA ASN A 74 6.28 3.95 -11.74
C ASN A 74 6.88 3.15 -10.57
N THR A 75 7.59 3.82 -9.67
CA THR A 75 8.28 3.18 -8.55
C THR A 75 8.28 4.09 -7.32
N VAL A 76 8.14 3.49 -6.16
CA VAL A 76 8.21 4.18 -4.86
C VAL A 76 9.36 3.65 -4.03
N ARG A 77 9.98 4.53 -3.25
CA ARG A 77 11.01 4.13 -2.31
C ARG A 77 10.34 3.40 -1.15
N ILE A 78 10.80 2.20 -0.83
CA ILE A 78 10.33 1.50 0.36
C ILE A 78 11.37 1.53 1.47
N GLU A 79 10.87 1.65 2.70
CA GLU A 79 11.56 1.39 3.94
C GLU A 79 10.95 0.16 4.58
N THR A 80 11.75 -0.89 4.72
CA THR A 80 11.31 -2.13 5.34
C THR A 80 11.42 -2.02 6.86
N VAL A 81 10.28 -2.15 7.54
CA VAL A 81 10.17 -2.26 8.99
C VAL A 81 10.23 -3.74 9.36
N SER A 82 11.00 -4.06 10.40
CA SER A 82 11.15 -5.44 10.88
C SER A 82 9.80 -6.00 11.30
N LEU A 83 9.47 -7.23 10.88
CA LEU A 83 8.26 -7.92 11.30
C LEU A 83 8.18 -8.02 12.84
N ASN A 84 9.32 -8.13 13.53
CA ASN A 84 9.37 -8.23 14.99
C ASN A 84 8.94 -6.94 15.70
N SER A 85 9.05 -5.77 15.07
CA SER A 85 8.59 -4.49 15.63
C SER A 85 7.11 -4.21 15.38
N VAL A 86 6.42 -5.08 14.64
CA VAL A 86 5.01 -4.91 14.29
C VAL A 86 4.13 -5.62 15.34
N PRO A 87 3.09 -4.97 15.88
CA PRO A 87 2.18 -5.63 16.82
C PRO A 87 1.45 -6.82 16.18
N ASP A 88 1.21 -7.89 16.94
CA ASP A 88 0.60 -9.12 16.42
C ASP A 88 -0.81 -8.92 15.84
N GLY A 89 -1.53 -7.89 16.31
CA GLY A 89 -2.77 -7.45 15.70
C GLY A 89 -2.58 -7.05 14.23
N ILE A 90 -1.54 -6.26 13.93
CA ILE A 90 -1.22 -5.83 12.56
C ILE A 90 -0.68 -7.01 11.72
N LYS A 91 0.14 -7.90 12.29
CA LYS A 91 0.63 -9.09 11.57
C LYS A 91 -0.50 -10.01 11.08
N ARG A 92 -1.59 -10.09 11.83
CA ARG A 92 -2.80 -10.85 11.45
C ARG A 92 -3.59 -10.19 10.32
N MET A 93 -3.39 -8.90 10.08
CA MET A 93 -3.98 -8.12 8.99
C MET A 93 -3.17 -8.17 7.69
N MET A 94 -1.97 -8.73 7.73
CA MET A 94 -1.12 -8.94 6.56
C MET A 94 -1.48 -10.27 5.90
N VAL A 95 -2.54 -10.24 5.11
CA VAL A 95 -3.09 -11.39 4.40
C VAL A 95 -3.05 -11.11 2.91
N VAL A 96 -2.42 -12.01 2.14
CA VAL A 96 -2.47 -11.97 0.69
C VAL A 96 -3.84 -12.53 0.25
N PRO A 97 -4.57 -11.87 -0.67
CA PRO A 97 -5.79 -12.44 -1.23
C PRO A 97 -5.51 -13.83 -1.80
N PRO A 98 -6.41 -14.81 -1.61
CA PRO A 98 -6.24 -16.11 -2.22
C PRO A 98 -6.15 -15.95 -3.75
N PRO A 99 -5.34 -16.77 -4.44
CA PRO A 99 -5.28 -16.75 -5.90
C PRO A 99 -6.70 -16.94 -6.45
N VAL A 100 -7.10 -16.07 -7.38
CA VAL A 100 -8.38 -16.19 -8.08
C VAL A 100 -8.34 -17.48 -8.90
N VAL A 101 -8.94 -18.54 -8.38
CA VAL A 101 -9.13 -19.79 -9.13
C VAL A 101 -10.30 -19.55 -10.07
N TYR A 102 -10.00 -19.30 -11.35
CA TYR A 102 -11.04 -19.31 -12.37
C TYR A 102 -11.53 -20.75 -12.55
N PRO A 103 -12.83 -21.04 -12.39
CA PRO A 103 -13.37 -22.33 -12.80
C PRO A 103 -13.19 -22.46 -14.32
N GLN A 104 -12.57 -23.57 -14.75
CA GLN A 104 -12.47 -23.96 -16.15
C GLN A 104 -13.83 -24.43 -16.69
#